data_AF-A0A0M3J5A1-F1
#
_entry.id   AF-A0A0M3J5A1-F1
#
_cell.length_a   1.000
_cell.length_b   1.000
_cell.length_c   1.000
_cell.angle_alpha   90.00
_cell.angle_beta   90.00
_cell.angle_gamma   90.00
#
_symmetry.space_group_name_H-M   'P 1'
#
loop_
_entity.id
_entity.type
_entity.pdbx_description
1 polymer ?
#
loop_
_entity_poly.entity_id
_entity_poly.type
_entity_poly.pdbx_seq_one_letter_code
_entity_poly.pdbx_strand_id
1 'polypeptide(L)'
;MLATAVLATSAPRRVILGNTEIFGKACRLFRDCLQDESKHVRYALIAFIVVKCIQSLSSIFARREVCYPFIKELAPDVLARIRQFAPGDATRLTALETISDDDVPIIQEAIRSLEVILSIAKVNREIVFVNVLVQLLGEFLCDDPPTQYRQLTPTLRRLHDYAILRLNLIGPAHPDAFKKVLHTFPALKQRIESSIRYQASRSVTAQQAAQRAMAAAKIERINAVQSTQPAIKLTMDFSAFSSAEAPAVTSEP
;
A
#
# COMPACT_ATOMS: atom_id res chain seq x y z
N MET A 1 -15.95 18.48 -0.36
CA MET A 1 -14.61 17.98 0.00
C MET A 1 -13.51 18.56 -0.87
N LEU A 2 -13.38 18.18 -2.15
CA LEU A 2 -12.26 18.61 -3.00
C LEU A 2 -12.17 20.14 -3.14
N ALA A 3 -13.29 20.84 -3.39
CA ALA A 3 -13.31 22.30 -3.46
C ALA A 3 -12.85 22.96 -2.15
N THR A 4 -13.23 22.41 -1.00
CA THR A 4 -12.80 22.87 0.33
C THR A 4 -11.30 22.65 0.53
N ALA A 5 -10.78 21.51 0.09
CA ALA A 5 -9.35 21.21 0.14
C ALA A 5 -8.55 22.16 -0.76
N VAL A 6 -8.99 22.39 -2.00
CA VAL A 6 -8.35 23.34 -2.93
C VAL A 6 -8.38 24.75 -2.38
N LEU A 7 -9.51 25.17 -1.79
CA LEU A 7 -9.61 26.45 -1.10
C LEU A 7 -8.60 26.53 0.04
N ALA A 8 -8.52 25.50 0.89
CA ALA A 8 -7.62 25.46 2.04
C ALA A 8 -6.13 25.39 1.66
N THR A 9 -5.78 24.81 0.52
CA THR A 9 -4.38 24.73 0.04
C THR A 9 -3.97 25.92 -0.82
N SER A 10 -4.90 26.59 -1.50
CA SER A 10 -4.58 27.62 -2.50
C SER A 10 -4.95 29.04 -2.07
N ALA A 11 -5.98 29.22 -1.23
CA ALA A 11 -6.37 30.56 -0.83
C ALA A 11 -5.36 31.18 0.15
N PRO A 12 -5.20 32.52 0.15
CA PRO A 12 -4.34 33.22 1.09
C PRO A 12 -4.72 32.92 2.53
N ARG A 13 -3.72 32.88 3.43
CA ARG A 13 -3.93 32.67 4.88
C ARG A 13 -5.04 33.54 5.46
N ARG A 14 -5.14 34.81 5.03
CA ARG A 14 -6.16 35.77 5.50
C ARG A 14 -7.59 35.38 5.16
N VAL A 15 -7.81 34.71 4.02
CA VAL A 15 -9.15 34.29 3.58
C VAL A 15 -9.62 33.09 4.40
N ILE A 16 -8.72 32.13 4.63
CA ILE A 16 -9.08 30.87 5.31
C ILE A 16 -9.12 31.05 6.83
N LEU A 17 -8.12 31.71 7.41
CA LEU A 17 -8.01 31.86 8.87
C LEU A 17 -8.62 33.17 9.39
N GLY A 18 -8.83 34.16 8.52
CA GLY A 18 -9.43 35.45 8.92
C GLY A 18 -10.95 35.36 9.09
N ASN A 19 -11.60 34.33 8.55
CA ASN A 19 -13.02 34.08 8.74
C ASN A 19 -13.24 32.76 9.49
N THR A 20 -13.61 32.87 10.77
CA THR A 20 -13.86 31.72 11.66
C THR A 20 -15.00 30.83 11.19
N GLU A 21 -16.01 31.36 10.48
CA GLU A 21 -17.07 30.54 9.92
C GLU A 21 -16.59 29.67 8.77
N ILE A 22 -15.80 30.21 7.85
CA ILE A 22 -15.26 29.44 6.71
C ILE A 22 -14.35 28.33 7.23
N PHE A 23 -13.45 28.66 8.16
CA PHE A 23 -12.60 27.68 8.83
C PHE A 23 -13.41 26.60 9.56
N GLY A 24 -14.41 27.01 10.34
CA GLY A 24 -15.27 26.09 11.08
C GLY A 24 -16.10 25.17 10.17
N LYS A 25 -16.68 25.71 9.09
CA LYS A 25 -17.41 24.93 8.08
C LYS A 25 -16.49 23.96 7.35
N ALA A 26 -15.27 24.38 7.02
CA ALA A 26 -14.27 23.50 6.42
C ALA A 26 -13.91 22.34 7.35
N CYS A 27 -13.61 22.62 8.62
CA CYS A 27 -13.26 21.59 9.60
C CYS A 27 -14.41 20.60 9.84
N ARG A 28 -15.65 21.09 9.95
CA ARG A 28 -16.83 20.20 10.07
C ARG A 28 -16.96 19.28 8.87
N LEU A 29 -16.87 19.83 7.66
CA LEU A 29 -16.98 19.04 6.43
C LEU A 29 -15.91 17.93 6.34
N PHE A 30 -14.66 18.22 6.73
CA PHE A 30 -13.62 17.19 6.80
C PHE A 30 -13.92 16.15 7.87
N ARG A 31 -14.36 16.58 9.06
CA ARG A 31 -14.72 15.69 10.19
C ARG A 31 -15.85 14.75 9.81
N ASP A 32 -16.91 15.28 9.21
CA ASP A 32 -18.07 14.50 8.75
C ASP A 32 -17.60 13.42 7.76
N CYS A 33 -16.71 13.75 6.82
CA CYS A 33 -16.15 12.77 5.89
C CYS A 33 -15.21 11.72 6.54
N LEU A 34 -14.61 12.01 7.70
CA LEU A 34 -13.76 11.05 8.43
C LEU A 34 -14.58 10.14 9.36
N GLN A 35 -15.70 10.64 9.86
CA GLN A 35 -16.58 10.00 10.83
C GLN A 35 -17.84 9.39 10.21
N ASP A 36 -17.99 9.46 8.88
CA ASP A 36 -19.15 8.89 8.19
C ASP A 36 -19.12 7.36 8.26
N GLU A 37 -19.71 6.85 9.34
CA GLU A 37 -19.88 5.42 9.65
C GLU A 37 -21.27 4.92 9.17
N SER A 38 -21.93 5.63 8.25
CA SER A 38 -23.27 5.27 7.77
C SER A 38 -23.28 3.99 6.90
N LYS A 39 -23.27 2.87 7.64
CA LYS A 39 -23.82 1.52 7.41
C LYS A 39 -24.18 1.10 5.97
N HIS A 40 -23.36 0.17 5.47
CA HIS A 40 -23.75 -1.15 4.94
C HIS A 40 -24.08 -1.34 3.45
N VAL A 41 -24.04 -0.33 2.59
CA VAL A 41 -24.27 -0.59 1.14
C VAL A 41 -23.05 -0.35 0.26
N ARG A 42 -22.04 0.44 0.69
CA ARG A 42 -20.89 0.80 -0.16
C ARG A 42 -19.58 1.02 0.63
N TYR A 43 -19.14 0.03 1.39
CA TYR A 43 -17.91 0.13 2.22
C TYR A 43 -16.67 0.60 1.43
N ALA A 44 -16.43 0.05 0.24
CA ALA A 44 -15.29 0.44 -0.60
C ALA A 44 -15.34 1.91 -1.06
N LEU A 45 -16.53 2.44 -1.37
CA LEU A 45 -16.68 3.85 -1.75
C LEU A 45 -16.43 4.78 -0.56
N ILE A 46 -16.92 4.40 0.63
CA ILE A 46 -16.71 5.15 1.87
C ILE A 46 -15.21 5.15 2.20
N ALA A 47 -14.55 3.99 2.15
CA ALA A 47 -13.11 3.87 2.35
C ALA A 47 -12.32 4.76 1.38
N PHE A 48 -12.69 4.77 0.09
CA PHE A 48 -12.08 5.65 -0.90
C PHE A 48 -12.25 7.14 -0.57
N ILE A 49 -13.45 7.56 -0.14
CA ILE A 49 -13.73 8.95 0.28
C ILE A 49 -12.85 9.33 1.48
N VAL A 50 -12.76 8.46 2.48
CA VAL A 50 -11.91 8.68 3.66
C VAL A 50 -10.45 8.82 3.26
N VAL A 51 -9.93 7.94 2.39
CA VAL A 51 -8.56 8.04 1.88
C VAL A 51 -8.32 9.38 1.19
N LYS A 52 -9.23 9.81 0.31
CA LYS A 52 -9.12 11.12 -0.36
C LYS A 52 -9.24 12.30 0.61
N CYS A 53 -10.01 12.13 1.68
CA CYS A 53 -10.12 13.10 2.75
C CYS A 53 -8.78 13.27 3.48
N ILE A 54 -8.17 12.17 3.91
CA ILE A 54 -6.88 12.23 4.62
C ILE A 54 -5.78 12.74 3.68
N GLN A 55 -5.74 12.34 2.40
CA GLN A 55 -4.79 12.90 1.40
C GLN A 55 -4.89 14.42 1.25
N SER A 56 -6.12 14.93 1.23
CA SER A 56 -6.40 16.35 1.17
C SER A 56 -5.92 17.06 2.44
N LEU A 57 -6.16 16.46 3.60
CA LEU A 57 -5.70 16.97 4.90
C LEU A 57 -4.18 16.96 5.02
N SER A 58 -3.50 15.89 4.60
CA SER A 58 -2.05 15.82 4.50
C SER A 58 -1.49 17.00 3.68
N SER A 59 -2.14 17.35 2.56
CA SER A 59 -1.73 18.52 1.77
C SER A 59 -1.90 19.85 2.51
N ILE A 60 -2.94 19.99 3.32
CA ILE A 60 -3.18 21.17 4.17
C ILE A 60 -2.16 21.22 5.32
N PHE A 61 -1.87 20.08 5.95
CA PHE A 61 -0.91 19.95 7.03
C PHE A 61 0.52 20.28 6.56
N ALA A 62 0.87 19.97 5.32
CA ALA A 62 2.17 20.36 4.75
C ALA A 62 2.34 21.89 4.61
N ARG A 63 1.24 22.66 4.56
CA ARG A 63 1.26 24.11 4.32
C ARG A 63 1.50 24.90 5.61
N ARG A 64 2.77 25.24 5.88
CA ARG A 64 3.25 25.89 7.12
C ARG A 64 2.48 27.14 7.58
N GLU A 65 1.86 27.87 6.66
CA GLU A 65 1.10 29.10 6.95
C GLU A 65 -0.24 28.86 7.66
N VAL A 66 -0.86 27.68 7.46
CA VAL A 66 -2.19 27.36 7.99
C VAL A 66 -2.27 26.02 8.71
N CYS A 67 -1.21 25.21 8.66
CA CYS A 67 -1.23 23.85 9.18
C CYS A 67 -1.65 23.76 10.65
N TYR A 68 -1.15 24.65 11.51
CA TYR A 68 -1.36 24.53 12.97
C TYR A 68 -2.84 24.52 13.40
N PRO A 69 -3.70 25.48 12.99
CA PRO A 69 -5.13 25.41 13.26
C PRO A 69 -5.79 24.12 12.75
N PHE A 70 -5.49 23.70 11.52
CA PHE A 70 -6.08 22.49 10.95
C PHE A 70 -5.61 21.22 11.68
N ILE A 71 -4.33 21.13 12.05
CA ILE A 71 -3.78 20.00 12.80
C ILE A 71 -4.44 19.92 14.17
N LYS A 72 -4.57 21.05 14.87
CA LYS A 72 -5.21 21.09 16.18
C LYS A 72 -6.64 20.55 16.14
N GLU A 73 -7.41 20.93 15.11
CA GLU A 73 -8.82 20.56 15.01
C GLU A 73 -9.06 19.16 14.41
N LEU A 74 -8.24 18.73 13.44
CA LEU A 74 -8.52 17.56 12.59
C LEU A 74 -7.53 16.40 12.71
N ALA A 75 -6.32 16.62 13.23
CA ALA A 75 -5.39 15.51 13.45
C ALA A 75 -5.96 14.45 14.42
N PRO A 76 -6.69 14.81 15.50
CA PRO A 76 -7.32 13.82 16.36
C PRO A 76 -8.30 12.90 15.60
N ASP A 77 -9.08 13.43 14.66
CA ASP A 77 -10.04 12.66 13.87
C ASP A 77 -9.33 11.68 12.91
N VAL A 78 -8.22 12.10 12.31
CA VAL A 78 -7.39 11.21 11.47
C VAL A 78 -6.75 10.10 12.33
N LEU A 79 -6.21 10.45 13.49
CA LEU A 79 -5.59 9.49 14.40
C LEU A 79 -6.59 8.50 15.00
N ALA A 80 -7.86 8.88 15.13
CA ALA A 80 -8.92 7.96 15.58
C ALA A 80 -9.02 6.71 14.67
N ARG A 81 -8.70 6.85 13.37
CA ARG A 81 -8.74 5.73 12.39
C ARG A 81 -7.67 4.66 12.64
N ILE A 82 -6.60 4.99 13.36
CA ILE A 82 -5.48 4.09 13.64
C ILE A 82 -5.28 3.85 15.15
N ARG A 83 -6.14 4.44 15.98
CA ARG A 83 -6.03 4.39 17.45
C ARG A 83 -6.09 2.98 18.00
N GLN A 84 -6.96 2.12 17.45
CA GLN A 84 -7.12 0.72 17.86
C GLN A 84 -5.85 -0.13 17.68
N PHE A 85 -4.90 0.33 16.87
CA PHE A 85 -3.61 -0.33 16.64
C PHE A 85 -2.49 0.24 17.53
N ALA A 86 -2.79 1.22 18.37
CA ALA A 86 -1.80 1.82 19.26
C ALA A 86 -1.29 0.78 20.28
N PRO A 87 -0.01 0.88 20.70
CA PRO A 87 0.55 -0.02 21.70
C PRO A 87 -0.24 0.07 23.02
N GLY A 88 -0.58 -1.10 23.58
CA GLY A 88 -1.33 -1.21 24.83
C GLY A 88 -2.86 -1.14 24.70
N ASP A 89 -3.41 -1.00 23.49
CA ASP A 89 -4.85 -1.12 23.28
C ASP A 89 -5.30 -2.58 23.36
N ALA A 90 -6.25 -2.88 24.26
CA ALA A 90 -6.77 -4.23 24.47
C ALA A 90 -7.51 -4.78 23.23
N THR A 91 -8.04 -3.90 22.37
CA THR A 91 -8.79 -4.28 21.17
C THR A 91 -7.90 -4.59 19.97
N ARG A 92 -6.59 -4.35 20.08
CA ARG A 92 -5.61 -4.45 18.99
C ARG A 92 -5.63 -5.81 18.28
N LEU A 93 -5.59 -6.91 19.04
CA LEU A 93 -5.55 -8.26 18.48
C LEU A 93 -6.80 -8.53 17.62
N THR A 94 -7.97 -8.25 18.17
CA THR A 94 -9.25 -8.36 17.45
C THR A 94 -9.29 -7.44 16.24
N ALA A 95 -8.77 -6.21 16.34
CA ALA A 95 -8.72 -5.27 15.23
C ALA A 95 -7.80 -5.74 14.08
N LEU A 96 -6.68 -6.41 14.39
CA LEU A 96 -5.78 -6.97 13.37
C LEU A 96 -6.39 -8.19 12.67
N GLU A 97 -7.19 -8.99 13.38
CA GLU A 97 -7.89 -10.15 12.82
C GLU A 97 -9.06 -9.77 11.90
N THR A 98 -9.74 -8.66 12.17
CA THR A 98 -10.91 -8.19 11.40
C THR A 98 -10.58 -7.20 10.29
N ILE A 99 -9.30 -6.86 10.10
CA ILE A 99 -8.86 -5.91 9.05
C ILE A 99 -9.28 -6.39 7.66
N SER A 100 -9.91 -5.49 6.90
CA SER A 100 -10.23 -5.68 5.49
C SER A 100 -9.17 -5.05 4.57
N ASP A 101 -9.12 -5.47 3.31
CA ASP A 101 -8.25 -4.86 2.30
C ASP A 101 -8.58 -3.37 2.07
N ASP A 102 -9.83 -2.96 2.30
CA ASP A 102 -10.28 -1.56 2.19
C ASP A 102 -9.75 -0.67 3.34
N ASP A 103 -9.39 -1.25 4.48
CA ASP A 103 -8.86 -0.51 5.64
C ASP A 103 -7.37 -0.17 5.47
N VAL A 104 -6.63 -1.01 4.76
CA VAL A 104 -5.19 -0.83 4.50
C VAL A 104 -4.85 0.57 3.97
N PRO A 105 -5.48 1.09 2.90
CA PRO A 105 -5.16 2.43 2.40
C PRO A 105 -5.53 3.54 3.40
N ILE A 106 -6.56 3.36 4.23
CA ILE A 106 -6.94 4.32 5.29
C ILE A 106 -5.82 4.37 6.34
N ILE A 107 -5.35 3.22 6.81
CA ILE A 107 -4.26 3.10 7.78
C ILE A 107 -2.98 3.73 7.21
N GLN A 108 -2.63 3.41 5.97
CA GLN A 108 -1.44 3.95 5.32
C GLN A 108 -1.48 5.48 5.22
N GLU A 109 -2.62 6.04 4.82
CA GLU A 109 -2.77 7.48 4.67
C GLU A 109 -2.83 8.21 6.03
N ALA A 110 -3.43 7.60 7.06
CA ALA A 110 -3.38 8.14 8.42
C ALA A 110 -1.93 8.19 8.95
N ILE A 111 -1.13 7.14 8.72
CA ILE A 111 0.30 7.12 9.07
C ILE A 111 1.06 8.20 8.28
N ARG A 112 0.82 8.31 6.97
CA ARG A 112 1.42 9.37 6.14
C ARG A 112 1.10 10.77 6.65
N SER A 113 -0.13 11.01 7.09
CA SER A 113 -0.51 12.30 7.66
C SER A 113 0.30 12.64 8.92
N LEU A 114 0.59 11.65 9.76
CA LEU A 114 1.42 11.81 10.96
C LEU A 114 2.88 12.15 10.61
N GLU A 115 3.41 11.55 9.54
CA GLU A 115 4.74 11.87 9.02
C GLU A 115 4.80 13.27 8.40
N VAL A 116 3.72 13.71 7.73
CA VAL A 116 3.62 15.10 7.27
C VAL A 116 3.64 16.05 8.46
N ILE A 117 2.88 15.75 9.52
CA ILE A 117 2.90 16.55 10.76
C ILE A 117 4.31 16.55 11.38
N LEU A 118 5.02 15.43 11.38
CA LEU A 118 6.42 15.36 11.82
C LEU A 118 7.33 16.29 11.00
N SER A 119 7.18 16.33 9.66
CA SER A 119 8.01 17.16 8.78
C SER A 119 7.91 18.68 9.03
N ILE A 120 6.81 19.12 9.64
CA ILE A 120 6.57 20.53 10.00
C ILE A 120 6.70 20.80 11.51
N ALA A 121 6.76 19.74 12.33
CA ALA A 121 6.88 19.85 13.76
C ALA A 121 8.21 20.50 14.14
N LYS A 122 8.22 21.18 15.28
CA LYS A 122 9.45 21.72 15.86
C LYS A 122 10.36 20.57 16.29
N VAL A 123 11.68 20.77 16.19
CA VAL A 123 12.72 19.78 16.54
C VAL A 123 12.53 19.22 17.96
N ASN A 124 12.06 20.04 18.91
CA ASN A 124 11.83 19.59 20.28
C ASN A 124 10.71 18.54 20.44
N ARG A 125 9.84 18.37 19.45
CA ARG A 125 8.76 17.36 19.45
C ARG A 125 9.05 16.17 18.55
N GLU A 126 10.15 16.19 17.81
CA GLU A 126 10.52 15.14 16.86
C GLU A 126 10.52 13.75 17.50
N ILE A 127 11.17 13.61 18.66
CA ILE A 127 11.23 12.34 19.39
C ILE A 127 9.85 11.79 19.74
N VAL A 128 8.88 12.65 20.06
CA VAL A 128 7.53 12.23 20.42
C VAL A 128 6.81 11.63 19.21
N PHE A 129 6.89 12.29 18.05
CA PHE A 129 6.29 11.81 16.82
C PHE A 129 6.97 10.54 16.31
N VAL A 130 8.30 10.50 16.32
CA VAL A 130 9.08 9.31 15.95
C VAL A 130 8.71 8.15 16.87
N ASN A 131 8.58 8.38 18.17
CA ASN A 131 8.18 7.34 19.12
C ASN A 131 6.80 6.75 18.79
N VAL A 132 5.80 7.60 18.55
CA VAL A 132 4.45 7.16 18.19
C VAL A 132 4.47 6.37 16.87
N LEU A 133 5.15 6.88 15.85
CA LEU A 133 5.28 6.21 14.55
C LEU A 133 5.96 4.84 14.67
N VAL A 134 7.09 4.76 15.36
CA VAL A 134 7.88 3.53 15.46
C VAL A 134 7.15 2.46 16.27
N GLN A 135 6.49 2.83 17.37
CA GLN A 135 5.68 1.88 18.14
C GLN A 135 4.46 1.41 17.33
N LEU A 136 3.71 2.32 16.70
CA LEU A 136 2.55 1.97 15.88
C LEU A 136 2.93 1.05 14.71
N LEU A 137 4.00 1.37 13.98
CA LEU A 137 4.50 0.52 12.89
C LEU A 137 4.97 -0.83 13.42
N GLY A 138 5.55 -0.85 14.62
CA GLY A 138 5.91 -2.06 15.34
C GLY A 138 4.74 -2.99 15.59
N GLU A 139 3.54 -2.47 15.87
CA GLU A 139 2.35 -3.28 16.15
C GLU A 139 1.83 -4.06 14.94
N PHE A 140 2.25 -3.71 13.72
CA PHE A 140 1.97 -4.47 12.50
C PHE A 140 3.04 -5.54 12.19
N LEU A 141 4.10 -5.64 13.01
CA LEU A 141 5.15 -6.63 12.84
C LEU A 141 4.83 -7.92 13.59
N CYS A 142 5.25 -9.07 13.03
CA CYS A 142 5.24 -10.33 13.76
C CYS A 142 6.35 -10.35 14.80
N ASP A 143 6.12 -11.02 15.93
CA ASP A 143 7.16 -11.24 16.93
C ASP A 143 8.20 -12.25 16.44
N ASP A 144 7.76 -13.32 15.75
CA ASP A 144 8.63 -14.31 15.10
C ASP A 144 8.34 -14.45 13.59
N PRO A 145 8.92 -13.56 12.76
CA PRO A 145 8.73 -13.58 11.30
C PRO A 145 8.94 -14.93 10.59
N PRO A 146 9.99 -15.75 10.88
CA PRO A 146 10.21 -17.00 10.15
C PRO A 146 9.07 -18.02 10.29
N THR A 147 8.37 -18.04 11.42
CA THR A 147 7.27 -18.99 11.66
C THR A 147 5.89 -18.36 11.44
N GLN A 148 5.68 -17.13 11.93
CA GLN A 148 4.37 -16.49 11.98
C GLN A 148 4.01 -15.77 10.67
N TYR A 149 4.98 -15.29 9.90
CA TYR A 149 4.70 -14.48 8.70
C TYR A 149 3.84 -15.23 7.67
N ARG A 150 4.02 -16.55 7.56
CA ARG A 150 3.23 -17.39 6.64
C ARG A 150 1.80 -17.63 7.13
N GLN A 151 1.57 -17.51 8.42
CA GLN A 151 0.26 -17.70 9.05
C GLN A 151 -0.61 -16.44 8.94
N LEU A 152 0.00 -15.28 8.70
CA LEU A 152 -0.70 -14.02 8.50
C LEU A 152 -1.63 -14.06 7.27
N THR A 153 -2.77 -13.39 7.40
CA THR A 153 -3.65 -13.06 6.28
C THR A 153 -2.89 -12.23 5.23
N PRO A 154 -3.28 -12.30 3.94
CA PRO A 154 -2.66 -11.50 2.89
C PRO A 154 -2.64 -10.00 3.20
N THR A 155 -3.73 -9.50 3.79
CA THR A 155 -3.90 -8.10 4.21
C THR A 155 -2.87 -7.70 5.27
N LEU A 156 -2.72 -8.53 6.31
CA LEU A 156 -1.77 -8.25 7.38
C LEU A 156 -0.30 -8.38 6.91
N ARG A 157 -0.01 -9.28 5.95
CA ARG A 157 1.29 -9.32 5.28
C ARG A 157 1.62 -8.04 4.53
N ARG A 158 0.65 -7.43 3.85
CA ARG A 158 0.82 -6.13 3.18
C ARG A 158 1.13 -5.02 4.18
N LEU A 159 0.45 -5.00 5.32
CA LEU A 159 0.73 -4.03 6.40
C LEU A 159 2.09 -4.26 7.04
N HIS A 160 2.49 -5.51 7.26
CA HIS A 160 3.81 -5.86 7.77
C HIS A 160 4.92 -5.36 6.83
N ASP A 161 4.81 -5.64 5.52
CA ASP A 161 5.79 -5.20 4.53
C ASP A 161 5.81 -3.67 4.40
N TYR A 162 4.65 -3.01 4.46
CA TYR A 162 4.53 -1.56 4.53
C TYR A 162 5.22 -1.00 5.78
N ALA A 163 5.02 -1.61 6.94
CA ALA A 163 5.60 -1.15 8.20
C ALA A 163 7.13 -1.18 8.17
N ILE A 164 7.72 -2.27 7.67
CA ILE A 164 9.18 -2.36 7.50
C ILE A 164 9.68 -1.28 6.54
N LEU A 165 9.00 -1.07 5.40
CA LEU A 165 9.37 -0.03 4.45
C LEU A 165 9.38 1.36 5.10
N ARG A 166 8.35 1.69 5.90
CA ARG A 166 8.28 2.98 6.60
C ARG A 166 9.35 3.12 7.68
N LEU A 167 9.59 2.08 8.47
CA LEU A 167 10.65 2.08 9.49
C LEU A 167 12.04 2.32 8.88
N ASN A 168 12.33 1.69 7.74
CA ASN A 168 13.58 1.89 6.99
C ASN A 168 13.74 3.32 6.43
N LEU A 169 12.65 4.06 6.23
CA LEU A 169 12.70 5.47 5.83
C LEU A 169 12.83 6.40 7.03
N ILE A 170 12.13 6.10 8.13
CA ILE A 170 12.16 6.92 9.36
C ILE A 170 13.54 6.86 10.03
N GLY A 171 14.17 5.68 10.07
CA GLY A 171 15.46 5.48 10.74
C GLY A 171 16.56 6.44 10.25
N PRO A 172 16.87 6.49 8.95
CA PRO A 172 17.84 7.43 8.39
C PRO A 172 17.41 8.90 8.44
N ALA A 173 16.10 9.18 8.36
CA ALA A 173 15.58 10.55 8.40
C ALA A 173 15.68 11.17 9.81
N HIS A 174 15.56 10.36 10.87
CA HIS A 174 15.51 10.80 12.26
C HIS A 174 16.40 9.92 13.18
N PRO A 175 17.71 9.84 12.93
CA PRO A 175 18.57 8.82 13.52
C PRO A 175 18.66 8.91 15.05
N ASP A 176 18.77 10.11 15.62
CA ASP A 176 18.94 10.29 17.06
C ASP A 176 17.66 9.98 17.83
N ALA A 177 16.51 10.46 17.33
CA ALA A 177 15.21 10.16 17.89
C ALA A 177 14.91 8.65 17.80
N PHE A 178 15.15 8.05 16.63
CA PHE A 178 14.92 6.63 16.38
C PHE A 178 15.77 5.74 17.30
N LYS A 179 17.07 6.02 17.44
CA LYS A 179 17.96 5.31 18.37
C LYS A 179 17.48 5.38 19.82
N LYS A 180 17.06 6.56 20.28
CA LYS A 180 16.53 6.74 21.64
C LYS A 180 15.28 5.88 21.87
N VAL A 181 14.35 5.88 20.92
CA VAL A 181 13.14 5.04 20.98
C VAL A 181 13.51 3.55 21.07
N LEU A 182 14.41 3.07 20.21
CA LEU A 182 14.84 1.67 20.24
C LEU A 182 15.60 1.29 21.51
N HIS A 183 16.31 2.24 22.13
CA HIS A 183 16.96 2.03 23.43
C HIS A 183 15.92 1.92 24.56
N THR A 184 14.85 2.74 24.51
CA THR A 184 13.75 2.68 25.48
C THR A 184 12.93 1.39 25.35
N PHE A 185 12.77 0.86 24.13
CA PHE A 185 11.95 -0.33 23.85
C PHE A 185 12.78 -1.47 23.23
N PRO A 186 13.52 -2.25 24.04
CA PRO A 186 14.41 -3.30 23.52
C PRO A 186 13.68 -4.44 22.81
N ALA A 187 12.48 -4.82 23.29
CA ALA A 187 11.66 -5.84 22.62
C ALA A 187 11.22 -5.39 21.22
N LEU A 188 10.81 -4.12 21.08
CA LEU A 188 10.46 -3.52 19.80
C LEU A 188 11.65 -3.51 18.85
N LYS A 189 12.84 -3.17 19.35
CA LYS A 189 14.08 -3.23 18.57
C LYS A 189 14.34 -4.64 18.03
N GLN A 190 14.25 -5.67 18.88
CA GLN A 190 14.45 -7.06 18.46
C GLN A 190 13.46 -7.47 17.38
N ARG A 191 12.18 -7.10 17.54
CA ARG A 191 11.12 -7.35 16.56
C ARG A 191 11.40 -6.69 15.21
N ILE A 192 11.84 -5.43 15.22
CA ILE A 192 12.19 -4.71 13.97
C ILE A 192 13.39 -5.38 13.28
N GLU A 193 14.43 -5.73 14.04
CA GLU A 193 15.62 -6.39 13.49
C GLU A 193 15.32 -7.77 12.89
N SER A 194 14.51 -8.59 13.58
CA SER A 194 14.11 -9.92 13.07
C SER A 194 13.29 -9.79 11.79
N SER A 195 12.33 -8.86 11.76
CA SER A 195 11.50 -8.55 10.58
C SER A 195 12.33 -8.09 9.38
N ILE A 196 13.31 -7.20 9.59
CA ILE A 196 14.20 -6.72 8.51
C ILE A 196 15.08 -7.87 7.98
N ARG A 197 15.68 -8.68 8.87
CA ARG A 197 16.51 -9.83 8.47
C ARG A 197 15.71 -10.84 7.66
N TYR A 198 14.46 -11.11 8.07
CA TYR A 198 13.56 -12.00 7.35
C TYR A 198 13.15 -11.43 5.97
N GLN A 199 12.86 -10.14 5.88
CA GLN A 199 12.55 -9.50 4.59
C GLN A 199 13.74 -9.60 3.63
N ALA A 200 14.96 -9.35 4.13
CA ALA A 200 16.18 -9.46 3.34
C ALA A 200 16.39 -10.90 2.82
N SER A 201 16.26 -11.93 3.67
CA SER A 201 16.42 -13.33 3.26
C SER A 201 15.38 -13.78 2.24
N ARG A 202 14.13 -13.28 2.35
CA ARG A 202 13.07 -13.54 1.38
C ARG A 202 13.35 -12.89 0.03
N SER A 203 13.87 -11.66 0.02
CA SER A 203 14.23 -10.95 -1.21
C SER A 203 15.35 -11.66 -1.98
N VAL A 204 16.36 -12.18 -1.27
CA VAL A 204 17.46 -12.95 -1.87
C VAL A 204 16.95 -14.27 -2.45
N THR A 205 16.12 -15.00 -1.70
CA THR A 205 15.52 -16.25 -2.19
C THR A 205 14.65 -16.02 -3.42
N ALA A 206 13.84 -14.96 -3.43
CA ALA A 206 13.01 -14.59 -4.58
C ALA A 206 13.87 -14.23 -5.81
N GLN A 207 14.96 -13.49 -5.62
CA GLN A 207 15.87 -13.12 -6.70
C GLN A 207 16.59 -14.34 -7.28
N GLN A 208 17.04 -15.27 -6.44
CA GLN A 208 17.65 -16.53 -6.90
C GLN A 208 16.64 -17.42 -7.64
N ALA A 209 15.40 -17.51 -7.17
CA ALA A 209 14.34 -18.23 -7.86
C ALA A 209 14.01 -17.62 -9.23
N ALA A 210 13.94 -16.28 -9.32
CA ALA A 210 13.74 -15.57 -10.58
C ALA A 210 14.91 -15.80 -11.56
N GLN A 211 16.15 -15.76 -11.08
CA GLN A 211 17.33 -16.08 -11.91
C GLN A 211 17.31 -17.52 -12.42
N ARG A 212 16.93 -18.49 -11.58
CA ARG A 212 16.77 -19.89 -11.98
C ARG A 212 15.64 -20.09 -13.00
N ALA A 213 14.51 -19.41 -12.82
CA ALA A 213 13.39 -19.45 -13.75
C ALA A 213 13.76 -18.83 -15.11
N MET A 214 14.48 -17.70 -15.12
CA MET A 214 14.99 -17.09 -16.37
C MET A 214 16.03 -17.98 -17.06
N ALA A 215 16.91 -18.65 -16.30
CA ALA A 215 17.87 -19.59 -16.86
C ALA A 215 17.18 -20.82 -17.47
N ALA A 216 16.15 -21.38 -16.79
CA ALA A 216 15.34 -22.47 -17.31
C ALA A 216 14.58 -22.07 -18.58
N ALA A 217 13.94 -20.90 -18.60
CA ALA A 217 13.25 -20.37 -19.78
C ALA A 217 14.20 -20.11 -20.96
N LYS A 218 15.47 -19.74 -20.69
CA LYS A 218 16.49 -19.59 -21.72
C LYS A 218 16.91 -20.93 -22.33
N ILE A 219 17.05 -21.97 -21.52
CA ILE A 219 17.37 -23.33 -21.98
C ILE A 219 16.20 -23.91 -22.81
N GLU A 220 14.96 -23.69 -22.36
CA GLU A 220 13.76 -24.15 -23.08
C GLU A 220 13.60 -23.46 -24.44
N ARG A 221 13.91 -22.16 -24.53
CA ARG A 221 13.97 -21.43 -25.81
C ARG A 221 15.06 -21.94 -26.75
N ILE A 222 16.23 -22.33 -26.22
CA ILE A 222 17.33 -22.88 -27.03
C ILE A 222 16.93 -24.25 -27.60
N ASN A 223 16.28 -25.10 -26.79
CA ASN A 223 15.80 -26.41 -27.24
C ASN A 223 14.65 -26.28 -28.28
N ALA A 224 13.76 -25.31 -28.14
CA ALA A 224 12.69 -25.06 -29.11
C ALA A 224 13.19 -24.58 -30.49
N VAL A 225 14.35 -23.93 -30.55
CA VAL A 225 14.99 -23.49 -31.81
C VAL A 225 15.73 -24.64 -32.51
N GLN A 226 16.17 -25.67 -31.77
CA GLN A 226 16.83 -26.84 -32.37
C GLN A 226 15.85 -27.87 -32.98
N SER A 227 14.54 -27.79 -32.68
CA SER A 227 13.53 -28.73 -33.22
C SER A 227 12.85 -28.28 -34.52
N THR A 228 13.29 -27.19 -35.15
CA THR A 228 12.74 -26.70 -36.43
C THR A 228 13.80 -26.67 -37.54
N GLN A 229 14.28 -27.84 -37.96
CA GLN A 229 14.90 -27.95 -39.29
C GLN A 229 13.79 -27.84 -40.36
N PRO A 230 13.83 -26.88 -41.30
CA PRO A 230 12.86 -26.81 -42.40
C PRO A 230 13.21 -27.87 -43.44
N ALA A 231 12.53 -29.02 -43.40
CA ALA A 231 12.59 -30.01 -44.47
C ALA A 231 11.73 -29.52 -45.65
N ILE A 232 12.37 -28.96 -46.68
CA ILE A 232 11.74 -28.65 -47.96
C ILE A 232 11.35 -30.00 -48.61
N LYS A 233 10.06 -30.35 -48.56
CA LYS A 233 9.50 -31.45 -49.36
C LYS A 233 9.04 -30.89 -50.70
N LEU A 234 9.78 -31.18 -51.77
CA LEU A 234 9.31 -31.02 -53.14
C LEU A 234 8.30 -32.13 -53.44
N THR A 235 7.01 -31.81 -53.47
CA THR A 235 5.94 -32.71 -53.94
C THR A 235 5.67 -32.41 -55.42
N MET A 236 6.03 -33.35 -56.29
CA MET A 236 5.66 -33.32 -57.71
C MET A 236 4.42 -34.20 -57.91
N ASP A 237 3.23 -33.61 -57.95
CA ASP A 237 1.99 -34.30 -58.30
C ASP A 237 1.60 -34.00 -59.75
N PHE A 238 1.69 -34.99 -60.64
CA PHE A 238 1.30 -34.91 -62.06
C PHE A 238 -0.01 -35.66 -62.35
N SER A 239 -1.02 -35.51 -61.50
CA SER A 239 -2.31 -36.21 -61.65
C SER A 239 -3.35 -35.41 -62.46
N ALA A 240 -2.99 -34.29 -63.06
CA ALA A 240 -3.93 -33.36 -63.71
C ALA A 240 -4.26 -33.68 -65.18
N PHE A 241 -3.77 -34.79 -65.75
CA PHE A 241 -4.00 -35.14 -67.16
C PHE A 241 -4.38 -36.61 -67.34
N SER A 242 -5.58 -37.00 -66.91
CA SER A 242 -6.29 -38.15 -67.48
C SER A 242 -7.77 -38.08 -67.12
N SER A 243 -8.50 -37.17 -67.74
CA SER A 243 -9.96 -37.21 -67.78
C SER A 243 -10.38 -37.31 -69.24
N ALA A 244 -10.71 -38.53 -69.68
CA ALA A 244 -11.41 -38.79 -70.93
C ALA A 244 -12.36 -39.96 -70.68
N GLU A 245 -13.58 -39.65 -70.25
CA GLU A 245 -14.67 -40.61 -70.07
C GLU A 245 -15.83 -40.21 -70.99
N ALA A 246 -16.26 -41.17 -71.82
CA ALA A 246 -17.49 -41.19 -72.59
C ALA A 246 -17.85 -42.66 -72.87
N PRO A 247 -19.10 -43.00 -73.22
CA PRO A 247 -20.34 -42.81 -72.48
C PRO A 247 -21.20 -44.11 -72.44
N ALA A 248 -22.43 -43.98 -71.91
CA ALA A 248 -23.67 -44.70 -72.29
C ALA A 248 -24.05 -45.99 -71.52
N VAL A 249 -25.21 -46.01 -70.83
CA VAL A 249 -26.52 -46.64 -71.24
C VAL A 249 -26.60 -48.10 -70.71
N THR A 250 -27.63 -48.68 -70.07
CA THR A 250 -29.12 -48.68 -70.11
C THR A 250 -29.61 -49.44 -68.85
N SER A 251 -30.61 -48.95 -68.09
CA SER A 251 -32.04 -49.37 -68.03
C SER A 251 -32.36 -50.80 -67.52
N GLU A 252 -33.06 -50.88 -66.38
CA GLU A 252 -34.00 -51.96 -66.00
C GLU A 252 -35.43 -51.59 -66.47
N PRO A 253 -36.34 -52.57 -66.62
CA PRO A 253 -37.78 -52.33 -66.78
C PRO A 253 -38.49 -51.98 -65.45
#